data_AF-A0A1H8DYW7-F1
#
_entry.id   AF-A0A1H8DYW7-F1
#
_cell.length_a   1.000
_cell.length_b   1.000
_cell.length_c   1.000
_cell.angle_alpha   90.00
_cell.angle_beta   90.00
_cell.angle_gamma   90.00
#
_symmetry.space_group_name_H-M   'P 1'
#
loop_
_entity.id
_entity.type
_entity.pdbx_description
1 polymer ?
#
loop_
_entity_poly.entity_id
_entity_poly.type
_entity_poly.pdbx_seq_one_letter_code
_entity_poly.pdbx_strand_id
1 'polypeptide(L)' 'MARAPVDDADAERDAPVAAGQYVELDAAEGVVIYDRENHCAWLQSDGAVSVTDRR' A
#
# COMPACT_ATOMS: atom_id res chain seq x y z
N MET A 1 -15.04 -7.74 28.65
CA MET A 1 -14.96 -6.90 27.45
C MET A 1 -13.60 -7.11 26.82
N ALA A 2 -13.51 -7.89 25.74
CA ALA A 2 -12.27 -8.07 25.00
C ALA A 2 -12.04 -6.82 24.14
N ARG A 3 -10.93 -6.11 24.35
CA ARG A 3 -10.51 -4.97 23.53
C ARG A 3 -10.17 -5.52 22.15
N ALA A 4 -10.88 -5.05 21.11
CA ALA A 4 -10.51 -5.37 19.73
C ALA A 4 -9.04 -4.97 19.51
N PRO A 5 -8.23 -5.77 18.79
CA PRO A 5 -6.88 -5.34 18.43
C PRO A 5 -7.03 -4.06 17.63
N VAL A 6 -6.50 -2.96 18.17
CA VAL A 6 -6.37 -1.72 17.42
C VAL A 6 -5.27 -1.99 16.41
N ASP A 7 -5.66 -2.02 15.13
CA ASP A 7 -4.73 -2.06 14.02
C ASP A 7 -4.02 -0.69 13.99
N ASP A 8 -2.90 -0.60 14.70
CA ASP A 8 -2.08 0.63 14.77
C ASP A 8 -1.41 0.97 13.41
N ALA A 9 -1.66 0.18 12.36
CA ALA A 9 -1.08 0.36 11.03
C ALA A 9 -1.62 1.56 10.24
N ASP A 10 -2.75 2.16 10.64
CA ASP A 10 -3.38 3.25 9.87
C ASP A 10 -2.77 4.64 10.20
N ALA A 11 -1.89 4.73 11.20
CA ALA A 11 -1.34 6.00 11.69
C ALA A 11 -0.17 6.56 10.87
N GLU A 12 0.48 5.76 10.02
CA GLU A 12 1.70 6.17 9.29
C GLU A 12 1.48 6.54 7.81
N ARG A 13 0.22 6.65 7.35
CA ARG A 13 -0.10 6.86 5.93
C ARG A 13 0.34 8.20 5.34
N ASP A 14 0.61 9.21 6.16
CA ASP A 14 0.95 10.57 5.70
C ASP A 14 2.47 10.88 5.72
N ALA A 15 3.31 9.90 6.08
CA ALA A 15 4.75 10.10 5.99
C ALA A 15 5.20 10.16 4.51
N PRO A 16 6.10 11.10 4.15
CA PRO A 16 6.65 11.13 2.81
C PRO A 16 7.44 9.83 2.54
N VAL A 17 7.00 9.09 1.53
CA VAL A 17 7.63 7.85 1.07
C VAL A 17 9.06 8.14 0.63
N ALA A 18 10.03 7.43 1.19
CA ALA A 18 11.42 7.59 0.81
C ALA A 18 11.66 7.09 -0.62
N ALA A 19 12.55 7.75 -1.36
CA ALA A 19 12.92 7.33 -2.71
C ALA A 19 13.46 5.89 -2.69
N GLY A 20 12.78 4.99 -3.40
CA GLY A 20 13.10 3.56 -3.45
C GLY A 20 12.50 2.72 -2.33
N GLN A 21 11.65 3.25 -1.45
CA GLN A 21 10.92 2.43 -0.47
C GLN A 21 10.10 1.33 -1.17
N TYR A 22 9.40 1.70 -2.25
CA TYR A 22 8.68 0.77 -3.10
C TYR A 22 9.56 0.22 -4.22
N VAL A 23 9.43 -1.08 -4.47
CA VAL A 23 10.01 -1.76 -5.62
C VAL A 23 8.91 -2.47 -6.41
N GLU A 24 9.00 -2.39 -7.73
CA GLU A 24 8.14 -3.14 -8.64
C GLU A 24 8.80 -4.48 -8.98
N LEU A 25 8.03 -5.55 -8.90
CA LEU A 25 8.46 -6.90 -9.19
C LEU A 25 7.53 -7.51 -10.25
N ASP A 26 8.10 -8.01 -11.34
CA ASP A 26 7.35 -8.76 -12.34
C ASP A 26 6.96 -10.14 -11.79
N ALA A 27 5.65 -10.38 -11.68
CA ALA A 27 5.07 -11.67 -11.32
C ALA A 27 4.38 -12.29 -12.52
N ALA A 28 4.07 -13.60 -12.43
CA ALA A 28 3.45 -14.34 -13.53
C ALA A 28 2.10 -13.75 -13.99
N GLU A 29 1.38 -13.05 -13.10
CA GLU A 29 0.04 -12.52 -13.36
C GLU A 29 -0.02 -10.98 -13.32
N GLY A 30 1.12 -10.28 -13.25
CA GLY A 30 1.15 -8.81 -13.23
C GLY A 30 2.31 -8.22 -12.43
N VAL A 31 2.17 -6.96 -12.02
CA VAL A 31 3.18 -6.25 -11.23
C VAL A 31 2.83 -6.31 -9.75
N VAL A 32 3.80 -6.69 -8.92
CA VAL A 32 3.73 -6.57 -7.46
C VAL A 32 4.48 -5.32 -7.04
N ILE A 33 3.82 -4.46 -6.27
CA ILE A 33 4.44 -3.31 -5.61
C ILE A 33 4.77 -3.74 -4.19
N TYR A 34 6.06 -3.75 -3.83
CA TYR A 34 6.54 -4.19 -2.52
C TYR A 34 7.14 -3.03 -1.72
N ASP A 35 6.64 -2.83 -0.51
CA ASP A 35 7.22 -1.92 0.49
C ASP A 35 8.30 -2.65 1.29
N ARG A 36 9.55 -2.19 1.12
CA ARG A 36 10.71 -2.79 1.79
C ARG A 36 10.79 -2.47 3.28
N GLU A 37 10.13 -1.39 3.72
CA GLU A 37 10.18 -0.94 5.11
C GLU A 37 9.10 -1.60 5.94
N ASN A 38 7.86 -1.65 5.42
CA ASN A 38 6.72 -2.23 6.13
C ASN A 38 6.49 -3.71 5.84
N HIS A 39 7.24 -4.31 4.91
CA HIS A 39 7.06 -5.69 4.46
C HIS A 39 5.65 -5.99 3.94
N CYS A 40 5.03 -5.00 3.29
CA CYS A 40 3.71 -5.08 2.68
C CYS A 40 3.82 -5.22 1.15
N ALA A 41 2.86 -5.91 0.54
CA ALA A 41 2.81 -6.10 -0.90
C ALA A 41 1.40 -5.87 -1.43
N TRP A 42 1.32 -5.23 -2.60
CA TRP A 42 0.07 -5.03 -3.34
C TRP A 42 0.22 -5.56 -4.76
N LEU A 43 -0.86 -6.15 -5.29
CA LEU A 43 -0.96 -6.51 -6.70
C LEU A 43 -1.54 -5.30 -7.46
N GLN A 44 -0.85 -4.90 -8.53
CA GLN A 44 -1.35 -3.87 -9.41
C GLN A 44 -2.60 -4.40 -10.14
N SER A 45 -3.71 -3.68 -9.98
CA SER A 45 -4.94 -3.94 -10.75
C SER A 45 -4.77 -3.50 -12.20
N ASP A 46 -5.45 -4.18 -13.12
CA ASP A 46 -5.54 -3.82 -14.53
C ASP A 46 -6.56 -2.68 -14.81
N GLY A 47 -7.39 -2.37 -13.82
CA GLY A 47 -8.43 -1.35 -13.91
C GLY A 47 -7.95 0.05 -13.53
N ALA A 48 -8.19 1.04 -14.41
CA ALA A 48 -8.01 2.45 -14.06
C ALA A 48 -9.13 2.93 -13.12
N VAL A 49 -8.75 3.60 -12.03
CA VAL A 49 -9.69 4.22 -11.08
C VAL A 49 -9.60 5.74 -11.19
N SER A 50 -10.76 6.39 -11.30
CA SER A 50 -10.86 7.86 -11.24
C SER A 50 -11.30 8.29 -9.85
N VAL A 51 -10.51 9.15 -9.21
CA VAL A 51 -10.86 9.75 -7.92
C VAL A 51 -11.41 11.14 -8.20
N THR A 52 -12.70 11.35 -7.93
CA THR A 52 -13.28 12.69 -7.89
C THR A 52 -13.04 13.28 -6.50
N ASP A 53 -12.16 14.27 -6.41
CA ASP A 53 -11.92 15.02 -5.19
C ASP A 53 -13.21 15.74 -4.78
N ARG A 54 -13.83 15.29 -3.68
CA ARG A 54 -14.93 16.03 -3.05
C ARG A 54 -14.32 16.95 -1.99
N ARG A 55 -14.04 18.18 -2.39
CA ARG A 55 -13.81 19.31 -1.47
C ARG A 55 -15.03 19.63 -0.64
#